data_AF-A0A4U7C756-F1
#
_entry.id   AF-A0A4U7C756-F1
#
_cell.length_a   1.000
_cell.length_b   1.000
_cell.length_c   1.000
_cell.angle_alpha   90.00
_cell.angle_beta   90.00
_cell.angle_gamma   90.00
#
_symmetry.space_group_name_H-M   'P 1'
#
loop_
_entity.id
_entity.type
_entity.pdbx_description
1 polymer ?
#
loop_
_entity_poly.entity_id
_entity_poly.type
_entity_poly.pdbx_seq_one_letter_code
_entity_poly.pdbx_strand_id
1 'polypeptide(L)'
;MNRRQYLTTAGVGFVGVLAGCSGETDDGESGDGEESEGLEDYVQLQGHEFKPTQVGSGILLEVTVENVSENTLDLISIDANLYVDDERVDDGGLSIGDLPAGTTETDDMGLVDTTPDLYDEITNYDITISTRNEELTEFEQTYEYDEFNYPPDN
;
A
#
# COMPACT_ATOMS: atom_id res chain seq x y z
N MET A 1 11.68 22.10 -24.72
CA MET A 1 11.11 22.98 -23.66
C MET A 1 9.94 23.77 -24.25
N ASN A 2 8.71 23.40 -23.90
CA ASN A 2 7.42 23.96 -24.33
C ASN A 2 6.37 23.24 -23.46
N ARG A 3 5.37 23.82 -22.79
CA ARG A 3 4.77 25.16 -22.68
C ARG A 3 4.18 25.25 -21.26
N ARG A 4 4.14 26.44 -20.65
CA ARG A 4 3.16 26.75 -19.60
C ARG A 4 2.50 28.09 -19.96
N GLN A 5 1.21 28.04 -20.24
CA GLN A 5 0.35 29.22 -20.35
C GLN A 5 -0.59 29.18 -19.15
N TYR A 6 -0.40 30.11 -18.21
CA TYR A 6 -1.37 30.34 -17.15
C TYR A 6 -2.33 31.42 -17.63
N LEU A 7 -3.61 31.05 -17.73
CA LEU A 7 -4.70 31.96 -18.06
C LEU A 7 -5.14 32.65 -16.77
N THR A 8 -4.83 33.95 -16.71
CA THR A 8 -5.38 34.94 -15.81
C THR A 8 -6.90 34.99 -15.95
N THR A 9 -7.64 34.88 -14.84
CA THR A 9 -9.01 35.40 -14.74
C THR A 9 -9.07 36.42 -13.62
N ALA A 10 -9.26 37.68 -14.03
CA ALA A 10 -9.46 38.82 -13.15
C ALA A 10 -10.94 38.92 -12.76
N GLY A 11 -11.23 39.09 -11.48
CA GLY A 11 -12.56 39.34 -10.94
C GLY A 11 -12.54 40.52 -9.96
N VAL A 12 -13.20 41.60 -10.35
CA VAL A 12 -13.21 42.96 -9.80
C VAL A 12 -13.62 43.03 -8.32
N GLY A 13 -12.94 43.88 -7.56
CA GLY A 13 -13.11 44.05 -6.12
C GLY A 13 -14.27 44.92 -5.66
N PHE A 14 -14.43 44.95 -4.33
CA PHE A 14 -15.06 46.03 -3.57
C PHE A 14 -14.18 46.35 -2.36
N VAL A 15 -13.81 47.62 -2.23
CA VAL A 15 -13.18 48.18 -1.03
C VAL A 15 -14.29 48.45 -0.02
N GLY A 16 -14.23 47.80 1.13
CA GLY A 16 -15.06 48.10 2.29
C GLY A 16 -14.21 48.11 3.55
N VAL A 17 -13.57 49.24 3.85
CA VAL A 17 -12.95 49.46 5.16
C VAL A 17 -13.94 50.28 5.97
N LEU A 18 -14.61 49.69 6.95
CA LEU A 18 -14.95 50.38 8.19
C LEU A 18 -14.89 49.40 9.36
N ALA A 19 -14.13 49.83 10.35
CA ALA A 19 -13.78 49.16 11.59
C ALA A 19 -15.00 48.84 12.48
N GLY A 20 -14.89 47.77 13.27
CA GLY A 20 -15.80 47.43 14.36
C GLY A 20 -15.47 46.05 14.90
N CYS A 21 -14.68 46.01 15.97
CA CYS A 21 -14.05 44.83 16.54
C CYS A 21 -15.08 43.76 17.03
N SER A 22 -14.98 42.57 16.42
CA SER A 22 -15.35 41.21 16.88
C SER A 22 -16.61 41.04 17.74
N GLY A 23 -17.73 40.83 17.05
CA GLY A 23 -18.94 40.23 17.60
C GLY A 23 -19.01 38.73 17.31
N GLU A 24 -19.74 38.05 18.19
CA GLU A 24 -20.34 36.71 18.05
C GLU A 24 -21.10 36.55 16.72
N THR A 25 -21.10 35.35 16.13
CA THR A 25 -22.29 34.54 15.73
C THR A 25 -21.84 33.27 15.00
N ASP A 26 -22.40 32.14 15.43
CA ASP A 26 -22.68 30.90 14.68
C ASP A 26 -22.62 31.03 13.15
N ASP A 27 -22.03 30.04 12.48
CA ASP A 27 -22.79 29.12 11.64
C ASP A 27 -21.90 27.95 11.23
N GLY A 28 -22.52 26.78 11.15
CA GLY A 28 -21.86 25.49 11.21
C GLY A 28 -21.00 25.12 10.01
N GLU A 29 -19.98 24.33 10.31
CA GLU A 29 -19.56 23.24 9.44
C GLU A 29 -19.08 22.12 10.37
N SER A 30 -20.05 21.36 10.89
CA SER A 30 -19.76 19.99 11.34
C SER A 30 -19.46 19.22 10.07
N GLY A 31 -18.19 19.22 9.67
CA GLY A 31 -17.68 18.26 8.71
C GLY A 31 -17.87 16.89 9.35
N ASP A 32 -18.98 16.25 9.00
CA ASP A 32 -19.13 14.80 9.04
C ASP A 32 -17.96 14.28 8.20
N GLY A 33 -16.88 13.92 8.87
CA GLY A 33 -15.74 13.31 8.23
C GLY A 33 -16.18 11.93 7.79
N GLU A 34 -16.68 11.82 6.56
CA GLU A 34 -16.82 10.55 5.87
C GLU A 34 -15.43 9.90 5.91
N GLU A 35 -15.24 8.93 6.80
CA GLU A 35 -14.05 8.10 6.84
C GLU A 35 -13.99 7.41 5.47
N SER A 36 -13.05 7.86 4.63
CA SER A 36 -12.82 7.27 3.32
C SER A 36 -12.42 5.82 3.53
N GLU A 37 -13.17 4.88 2.94
CA GLU A 37 -12.83 3.47 2.95
C GLU A 37 -11.40 3.26 2.43
N GLY A 38 -10.61 2.47 3.15
CA GLY A 38 -9.24 2.11 2.84
C GLY A 38 -9.08 0.62 2.57
N LEU A 39 -7.91 0.19 2.09
CA LEU A 39 -7.63 -1.25 1.90
C LEU A 39 -7.85 -2.05 3.19
N GLU A 40 -7.52 -1.46 4.34
CA GLU A 40 -7.62 -2.07 5.67
C GLU A 40 -9.05 -2.48 6.10
N ASP A 41 -10.07 -1.92 5.44
CA ASP A 41 -11.48 -2.32 5.59
C ASP A 41 -11.81 -3.61 4.82
N TYR A 42 -10.93 -4.03 3.92
CA TYR A 42 -11.13 -5.17 3.02
C TYR A 42 -10.11 -6.30 3.26
N VAL A 43 -8.82 -5.97 3.27
CA VAL A 43 -7.72 -6.93 3.37
C VAL A 43 -6.71 -6.45 4.41
N GLN A 44 -6.26 -7.37 5.25
CA GLN A 44 -5.16 -7.13 6.19
C GLN A 44 -4.00 -8.09 5.95
N LEU A 45 -2.79 -7.54 5.95
CA LEU A 45 -1.55 -8.32 6.00
C LEU A 45 -1.36 -8.86 7.42
N GLN A 46 -1.55 -10.16 7.61
CA GLN A 46 -1.42 -10.82 8.93
C GLN A 46 0.02 -11.21 9.25
N GLY A 47 0.84 -11.45 8.23
CA GLY A 47 2.25 -11.75 8.42
C GLY A 47 2.96 -12.12 7.13
N HIS A 48 4.29 -12.16 7.22
CA HIS A 48 5.18 -12.51 6.13
C HIS A 48 6.49 -13.07 6.67
N GLU A 49 7.09 -14.02 5.95
CA GLU A 49 8.34 -14.67 6.35
C GLU A 49 9.16 -15.07 5.13
N PHE A 50 10.46 -14.80 5.15
CA PHE A 50 11.38 -15.26 4.13
C PHE A 50 11.85 -16.70 4.40
N LYS A 51 11.76 -17.56 3.39
CA LYS A 51 12.07 -19.00 3.47
C LYS A 51 13.02 -19.44 2.35
N PRO A 52 13.90 -20.41 2.61
CA PRO A 52 14.69 -21.01 1.53
C PRO A 52 13.78 -21.73 0.54
N THR A 53 14.09 -21.63 -0.76
CA THR A 53 13.47 -22.50 -1.76
C THR A 53 13.84 -23.98 -1.51
N GLN A 54 12.88 -24.90 -1.64
CA GLN A 54 13.16 -26.34 -1.46
C GLN A 54 14.05 -26.91 -2.58
N VAL A 55 14.05 -26.26 -3.75
CA VAL A 55 14.82 -26.67 -4.93
C VAL A 55 15.36 -25.41 -5.61
N GLY A 56 16.68 -25.31 -5.75
CA GLY A 56 17.35 -24.20 -6.41
C GLY A 56 18.17 -23.32 -5.47
N SER A 57 18.58 -22.17 -5.98
CA SER A 57 19.22 -21.09 -5.24
C SER A 57 18.30 -19.88 -5.36
N GLY A 58 17.52 -19.62 -4.32
CA GLY A 58 16.52 -18.57 -4.30
C GLY A 58 15.80 -18.57 -2.97
N ILE A 59 15.02 -17.53 -2.73
CA ILE A 59 14.22 -17.34 -1.52
C ILE A 59 12.74 -17.22 -1.89
N LEU A 60 11.88 -17.65 -0.99
CA LEU A 60 10.44 -17.45 -1.04
C LEU A 60 10.08 -16.41 0.01
N LEU A 61 9.13 -15.55 -0.31
CA LEU A 61 8.42 -14.73 0.66
C LEU A 61 7.05 -15.38 0.88
N GLU A 62 6.87 -16.05 2.02
CA GLU A 62 5.54 -16.50 2.45
C GLU A 62 4.76 -15.27 2.92
N VAL A 63 3.55 -15.07 2.42
CA VAL A 63 2.67 -13.95 2.81
C VAL A 63 1.34 -14.52 3.28
N THR A 64 0.82 -13.98 4.39
CA THR A 64 -0.49 -14.32 4.94
C THR A 64 -1.39 -13.11 4.94
N VAL A 65 -2.53 -13.20 4.27
CA VAL A 65 -3.54 -12.13 4.21
C VAL A 65 -4.89 -12.63 4.73
N GLU A 66 -5.68 -11.72 5.29
CA GLU A 66 -7.04 -11.97 5.73
C GLU A 66 -8.02 -11.04 5.02
N ASN A 67 -9.11 -11.60 4.50
CA ASN A 67 -10.27 -10.81 4.09
C ASN A 67 -11.10 -10.47 5.33
N VAL A 68 -11.04 -9.20 5.73
CA VAL A 68 -11.76 -8.67 6.90
C VAL A 68 -13.11 -8.05 6.55
N SER A 69 -13.44 -7.96 5.27
CA SER A 69 -14.75 -7.48 4.81
C SER A 69 -15.87 -8.51 5.01
N GLU A 70 -17.12 -8.06 4.83
CA GLU A 70 -18.31 -8.92 4.83
C GLU A 70 -18.54 -9.63 3.48
N ASN A 71 -17.73 -9.33 2.46
CA ASN A 71 -17.89 -9.80 1.09
C ASN A 71 -16.76 -10.76 0.68
N THR A 72 -17.00 -11.61 -0.34
CA THR A 72 -15.91 -12.33 -1.00
C THR A 72 -15.13 -11.33 -1.88
N LEU A 73 -13.80 -11.40 -1.83
CA LEU A 73 -12.93 -10.61 -2.68
C LEU A 73 -12.49 -11.46 -3.88
N ASP A 74 -12.79 -10.99 -5.10
CA ASP A 74 -12.55 -11.77 -6.32
C ASP A 74 -11.06 -11.90 -6.65
N LEU A 75 -10.27 -10.86 -6.37
CA LEU A 75 -8.84 -10.82 -6.67
C LEU A 75 -8.10 -9.99 -5.64
N ILE A 76 -7.05 -10.59 -5.09
CA ILE A 76 -6.05 -9.90 -4.27
C ILE A 76 -4.72 -10.07 -4.99
N SER A 77 -4.07 -8.96 -5.31
CA SER A 77 -2.72 -8.95 -5.85
C SER A 77 -1.76 -8.54 -4.74
N ILE A 78 -0.66 -9.27 -4.65
CA ILE A 78 0.41 -9.01 -3.69
C ILE A 78 1.70 -8.93 -4.49
N ASP A 79 2.39 -7.80 -4.39
CA ASP A 79 3.68 -7.56 -5.02
C ASP A 79 4.70 -7.25 -3.92
N ALA A 80 5.94 -7.69 -4.09
CA ALA A 80 7.04 -7.37 -3.18
C ALA A 80 8.26 -6.87 -3.95
N ASN A 81 8.95 -5.88 -3.41
CA ASN A 81 10.19 -5.34 -3.97
C ASN A 81 11.29 -5.42 -2.90
N LEU A 82 12.50 -5.83 -3.30
CA LEU A 82 13.69 -5.85 -2.42
C LEU A 82 14.70 -4.81 -2.87
N TYR A 83 15.39 -4.20 -1.92
CA TYR A 83 16.32 -3.11 -2.19
C TYR A 83 17.67 -3.27 -1.49
N VAL A 84 18.70 -2.79 -2.15
CA VAL A 84 20.06 -2.57 -1.62
C VAL A 84 20.35 -1.08 -1.77
N ASP A 85 20.59 -0.36 -0.68
CA ASP A 85 20.88 1.09 -0.71
C ASP A 85 19.86 1.91 -1.54
N ASP A 86 18.56 1.63 -1.36
CA ASP A 86 17.44 2.23 -2.10
C ASP A 86 17.38 1.92 -3.62
N GLU A 87 18.24 1.04 -4.13
CA GLU A 87 18.14 0.49 -5.49
C GLU A 87 17.41 -0.85 -5.47
N ARG A 88 16.35 -0.98 -6.28
CA ARG A 88 15.58 -2.22 -6.37
C ARG A 88 16.41 -3.31 -7.05
N VAL A 89 16.58 -4.44 -6.37
CA VAL A 89 17.41 -5.56 -6.82
C VAL A 89 16.62 -6.81 -7.24
N ASP A 90 15.41 -7.00 -6.72
CA ASP A 90 14.51 -8.10 -7.10
C ASP A 90 13.05 -7.71 -6.87
N ASP A 91 12.13 -8.41 -7.53
CA ASP A 91 10.69 -8.28 -7.33
C ASP A 91 9.96 -9.62 -7.49
N GLY A 92 8.82 -9.73 -6.82
CA GLY A 92 7.93 -10.89 -6.91
C GLY A 92 6.48 -10.46 -6.90
N GLY A 93 5.62 -11.33 -7.41
CA GLY A 93 4.18 -11.10 -7.41
C GLY A 93 3.40 -12.40 -7.32
N LEU A 94 2.29 -12.38 -6.57
CA LEU A 94 1.30 -13.45 -6.54
C LEU A 94 -0.11 -12.88 -6.57
N SER A 95 -1.07 -13.74 -6.90
CA SER A 95 -2.48 -13.37 -6.89
C SER A 95 -3.31 -14.46 -6.25
N ILE A 96 -4.16 -14.07 -5.31
CA ILE A 96 -5.14 -14.93 -4.67
C ILE A 96 -6.48 -14.63 -5.33
N GLY A 97 -7.09 -15.65 -5.93
CA GLY A 97 -8.45 -15.56 -6.47
C GLY A 97 -9.47 -15.95 -5.41
N ASP A 98 -10.68 -15.37 -5.49
CA ASP A 98 -11.83 -15.66 -4.63
C ASP A 98 -11.46 -15.92 -3.16
N LEU A 99 -11.23 -14.88 -2.37
CA LEU A 99 -11.01 -14.99 -0.92
C LEU A 99 -12.32 -14.72 -0.16
N PRO A 100 -13.00 -15.73 0.42
CA PRO A 100 -14.27 -15.53 1.11
C PRO A 100 -14.15 -14.61 2.34
N ALA A 101 -15.28 -13.99 2.72
CA ALA A 101 -15.34 -13.15 3.91
C ALA A 101 -14.85 -13.86 5.19
N GLY A 102 -14.00 -13.18 5.97
CA GLY A 102 -13.46 -13.68 7.24
C GLY A 102 -12.50 -14.86 7.09
N THR A 103 -11.86 -15.03 5.92
CA THR A 103 -10.90 -16.11 5.68
C THR A 103 -9.48 -15.58 5.57
N THR A 104 -8.55 -16.43 5.99
CA THR A 104 -7.11 -16.18 5.93
C THR A 104 -6.48 -17.15 4.93
N GLU A 105 -5.65 -16.63 4.04
CA GLU A 105 -4.89 -17.40 3.04
C GLU A 105 -3.40 -17.12 3.23
N THR A 106 -2.59 -18.17 3.09
CA THR A 106 -1.12 -18.08 3.10
C THR A 106 -0.59 -18.66 1.80
N ASP A 107 0.26 -17.93 1.10
CA ASP A 107 0.87 -18.38 -0.16
C ASP A 107 2.32 -17.91 -0.29
N ASP A 108 3.08 -18.61 -1.13
CA ASP A 108 4.53 -18.40 -1.32
C ASP A 108 4.81 -17.62 -2.61
N MET A 109 5.45 -16.46 -2.46
CA MET A 109 5.97 -15.67 -3.58
C MET A 109 7.43 -16.04 -3.87
N GLY A 110 7.73 -16.38 -5.12
CA GLY A 110 9.10 -16.61 -5.55
C GLY A 110 9.85 -15.31 -5.83
N LEU A 111 11.06 -15.17 -5.27
CA LEU A 111 12.00 -14.09 -5.55
C LEU A 111 13.20 -14.69 -6.31
N VAL A 112 13.19 -14.50 -7.63
CA VAL A 112 13.96 -15.33 -8.58
C VAL A 112 15.40 -14.86 -8.70
N ASP A 113 15.64 -13.56 -8.59
CA ASP A 113 16.97 -12.97 -8.78
C ASP A 113 17.74 -12.84 -7.46
N THR A 114 17.07 -13.06 -6.32
CA THR A 114 17.71 -13.03 -4.99
C THR A 114 18.51 -14.30 -4.72
N THR A 115 19.83 -14.24 -4.95
CA THR A 115 20.78 -15.31 -4.66
C THR A 115 21.38 -15.19 -3.25
N PRO A 116 21.98 -16.27 -2.69
CA PRO A 116 22.50 -16.25 -1.33
C PRO A 116 23.59 -15.22 -1.02
N ASP A 117 24.33 -14.77 -2.03
CA ASP A 117 25.30 -13.69 -1.93
C ASP A 117 24.66 -12.31 -1.74
N LEU A 118 23.41 -12.13 -2.18
CA LEU A 118 22.67 -10.87 -2.03
C LEU A 118 21.93 -10.76 -0.68
N TYR A 119 21.71 -11.85 0.05
CA TYR A 119 20.92 -11.82 1.30
C TYR A 119 21.47 -10.83 2.31
N ASP A 120 22.80 -10.81 2.50
CA ASP A 120 23.47 -9.93 3.46
C ASP A 120 23.58 -8.47 2.95
N GLU A 121 23.25 -8.22 1.68
CA GLU A 121 23.30 -6.89 1.06
C GLU A 121 21.93 -6.19 1.08
N ILE A 122 20.83 -6.94 1.11
CA ILE A 122 19.47 -6.37 1.11
C ILE A 122 19.26 -5.58 2.40
N THR A 123 18.86 -4.32 2.24
CA THR A 123 18.66 -3.39 3.36
C THR A 123 17.21 -3.30 3.78
N ASN A 124 16.30 -3.27 2.81
CA ASN A 124 14.88 -3.07 3.04
C ASN A 124 14.03 -3.74 1.94
N TYR A 125 12.73 -3.84 2.20
CA TYR A 125 11.76 -4.34 1.24
C TYR A 125 10.40 -3.69 1.47
N ASP A 126 9.55 -3.71 0.45
CA ASP A 126 8.15 -3.35 0.57
C ASP A 126 7.24 -4.49 0.08
N ILE A 127 6.02 -4.52 0.63
CA ILE A 127 4.94 -5.39 0.18
C ILE A 127 3.76 -4.48 -0.19
N THR A 128 3.30 -4.54 -1.43
CA THR A 128 2.11 -3.84 -1.90
C THR A 128 0.98 -4.82 -2.07
N ILE A 129 -0.16 -4.54 -1.42
CA ILE A 129 -1.38 -5.33 -1.55
C ILE A 129 -2.42 -4.46 -2.25
N SER A 130 -3.10 -5.04 -3.23
CA SER A 130 -4.26 -4.40 -3.87
C SER A 130 -5.42 -5.38 -4.03
N THR A 131 -6.63 -4.83 -4.01
CA THR A 131 -7.86 -5.57 -4.27
C THR A 131 -8.90 -4.67 -4.92
N ARG A 132 -10.05 -5.24 -5.26
CA ARG A 132 -11.22 -4.51 -5.74
C ARG A 132 -12.47 -4.95 -5.00
N ASN A 133 -13.35 -4.01 -4.68
CA ASN A 133 -14.67 -4.34 -4.15
C ASN A 133 -15.64 -4.78 -5.26
N GLU A 134 -16.87 -5.11 -4.88
CA GLU A 134 -17.95 -5.52 -5.80
C GLU A 134 -18.32 -4.45 -6.85
N GLU A 135 -18.03 -3.18 -6.58
CA GLU A 135 -18.23 -2.05 -7.48
C GLU A 135 -17.02 -1.78 -8.39
N LEU A 136 -15.98 -2.62 -8.31
CA LEU A 136 -14.71 -2.51 -9.02
C LEU A 136 -13.88 -1.28 -8.62
N THR A 137 -14.12 -0.71 -7.45
CA THR A 137 -13.25 0.30 -6.85
C THR A 137 -11.96 -0.37 -6.40
N GLU A 138 -10.81 0.17 -6.83
CA GLU A 138 -9.49 -0.36 -6.50
C GLU A 138 -8.98 0.23 -5.19
N PHE A 139 -8.46 -0.63 -4.33
CA PHE A 139 -7.80 -0.27 -3.09
C PHE A 139 -6.37 -0.80 -3.13
N GLU A 140 -5.42 -0.03 -2.62
CA GLU A 140 -4.01 -0.38 -2.62
C GLU A 140 -3.34 0.18 -1.35
N GLN A 141 -2.40 -0.59 -0.79
CA GLN A 141 -1.57 -0.16 0.32
C GLN A 141 -0.19 -0.80 0.22
N THR A 142 0.84 0.00 0.51
CA THR A 142 2.23 -0.45 0.59
C THR A 142 2.70 -0.46 2.04
N TYR A 143 3.33 -1.57 2.43
CA TYR A 143 3.96 -1.80 3.73
C TYR A 143 5.47 -1.79 3.55
N GLU A 144 6.15 -0.81 4.13
CA GLU A 144 7.60 -0.65 4.05
C GLU A 144 8.29 -1.25 5.28
N TYR A 145 9.39 -1.99 5.07
CA TYR A 145 10.16 -2.65 6.12
C TYR A 145 11.65 -2.31 5.99
N ASP A 146 12.18 -1.58 6.97
CA ASP A 146 13.56 -1.08 6.99
C ASP A 146 14.63 -2.14 7.32
N GLU A 147 14.25 -3.41 7.51
CA GLU A 147 15.16 -4.47 7.93
C GLU A 147 14.83 -5.79 7.24
N PHE A 148 15.76 -6.30 6.44
CA PHE A 148 15.69 -7.62 5.83
C PHE A 148 16.33 -8.67 6.76
N ASN A 149 15.48 -9.46 7.41
CA ASN A 149 15.89 -10.46 8.40
C ASN A 149 16.00 -11.86 7.80
N TYR A 150 16.99 -12.09 6.93
CA TYR A 150 17.29 -13.42 6.42
C TYR A 150 18.79 -13.62 6.08
N PRO A 151 19.40 -14.77 6.43
CA PRO A 151 18.83 -15.84 7.24
C PRO A 151 18.58 -15.38 8.70
N PRO A 152 17.61 -15.97 9.43
CA PRO A 152 17.37 -15.58 10.80
C PRO A 152 18.61 -15.81 11.68
N ASP A 153 18.92 -14.86 12.56
CA ASP A 153 19.99 -15.01 13.55
C ASP A 153 19.81 -16.31 14.36
N ASN A 154 20.89 -17.12 14.44
CA ASN A 154 20.90 -18.41 15.17
C ASN A 154 20.96 -18.25 16.70
#